data_AF-A0A0S6TWV4-F1
#
_entry.id   AF-A0A0S6TWV4-F1
#
_cell.length_a   1.000
_cell.length_b   1.000
_cell.length_c   1.000
_cell.angle_alpha   90.00
_cell.angle_beta   90.00
_cell.angle_gamma   90.00
#
_symmetry.space_group_name_H-M   'P 1'
#
loop_
_entity.id
_entity.type
_entity.pdbx_description
1 polymer ?
#
loop_
_entity_poly.entity_id
_entity_poly.type
_entity_poly.pdbx_seq_one_letter_code
_entity_poly.pdbx_strand_id
1 'polypeptide(L)'
;MNKIYTNVNNKNFDISKNQNIQKVKINKDLDRTTDENIKFNDIVKINEKNGNIINTKKAWDSFKDTCSDFGYVGENLMGGGADMSYYYGIAVDLMEKQGISVPYFTLDGESNDFLPFIDKVKDFAKELNKTNPGFLPSQFLDFCDAFKEKLTQYGCK
;
A
#
# COMPACT_ATOMS: atom_id res chain seq x y z
N MET A 1 -36.94 12.11 35.40
CA MET A 1 -35.95 12.86 34.59
C MET A 1 -34.61 12.15 34.68
N ASN A 2 -34.06 11.72 33.55
CA ASN A 2 -32.66 11.90 33.16
C ASN A 2 -32.50 11.38 31.73
N LYS A 3 -32.16 12.30 30.82
CA LYS A 3 -32.07 12.07 29.37
C LYS A 3 -30.75 11.38 29.05
N ILE A 4 -30.82 10.36 28.20
CA ILE A 4 -29.68 9.65 27.62
C ILE A 4 -29.03 10.56 26.59
N TYR A 5 -27.74 10.87 26.76
CA TYR A 5 -26.95 11.61 25.77
C TYR A 5 -26.19 10.62 24.90
N THR A 6 -26.71 10.35 23.70
CA THR A 6 -25.97 9.73 22.61
C THR A 6 -25.10 10.79 21.93
N ASN A 7 -23.78 10.66 22.06
CA ASN A 7 -22.81 11.47 21.33
C ASN A 7 -22.41 10.74 20.04
N VAL A 8 -23.12 11.01 18.95
CA VAL A 8 -22.71 10.59 17.60
C VAL A 8 -21.99 11.77 16.96
N ASN A 9 -20.67 11.78 17.05
CA ASN A 9 -19.82 12.71 16.33
C ASN A 9 -19.85 12.39 14.83
N ASN A 10 -20.91 12.80 14.12
CA ASN A 10 -20.86 12.93 12.67
C ASN A 10 -19.99 14.15 12.34
N LYS A 11 -18.70 13.92 12.08
CA LYS A 11 -17.85 14.92 11.43
C LYS A 11 -18.37 15.11 10.01
N ASN A 12 -19.12 16.19 9.80
CA ASN A 12 -19.40 16.73 8.47
C ASN A 12 -18.06 17.03 7.78
N PHE A 13 -17.79 16.36 6.66
CA PHE A 13 -16.72 16.77 5.75
C PHE A 13 -17.15 18.07 5.08
N ASP A 14 -16.42 19.14 5.40
CA ASP A 14 -16.58 20.44 4.76
C ASP A 14 -15.93 20.40 3.37
N ILE A 15 -16.75 20.16 2.34
CA ILE A 15 -16.31 20.14 0.94
C ILE A 15 -16.18 21.61 0.49
N SER A 16 -15.02 22.20 0.75
CA SER A 16 -14.70 23.56 0.30
C SER A 16 -14.44 23.58 -1.21
N LYS A 17 -15.46 24.07 -1.94
CA LYS A 17 -15.42 24.84 -3.20
C LYS A 17 -14.31 24.53 -4.21
N ASN A 18 -14.57 23.61 -5.15
CA ASN A 18 -14.46 23.92 -6.59
C ASN A 18 -15.12 22.87 -7.51
N GLN A 19 -16.37 22.48 -7.21
CA GLN A 19 -17.18 21.73 -8.17
C GLN A 19 -18.17 22.69 -8.82
N ASN A 20 -18.06 22.86 -10.14
CA ASN A 20 -19.11 23.45 -10.96
C ASN A 20 -20.33 22.53 -10.92
N ILE A 21 -21.12 22.62 -9.85
CA ILE A 21 -22.44 22.01 -9.77
C ILE A 21 -23.32 22.84 -10.70
N GLN A 22 -23.52 22.35 -11.92
CA GLN A 22 -24.57 22.86 -12.78
C GLN A 22 -25.89 22.68 -12.03
N LYS A 23 -26.42 23.80 -11.56
CA LYS A 23 -27.70 23.88 -10.84
C LYS A 23 -28.80 23.59 -11.86
N VAL A 24 -29.17 22.32 -12.02
CA VAL A 24 -30.36 21.94 -12.79
C VAL A 24 -31.57 22.53 -12.07
N LYS A 25 -32.19 23.55 -12.67
CA LYS A 25 -33.50 24.04 -12.25
C LYS A 25 -34.52 22.95 -12.59
N ILE A 26 -34.88 22.13 -11.60
CA ILE A 26 -36.05 21.26 -11.71
C ILE A 26 -37.27 22.15 -11.47
N ASN A 27 -37.88 22.64 -12.55
CA ASN A 27 -39.24 23.14 -12.50
C ASN A 27 -40.19 21.96 -12.72
N LYS A 28 -41.07 21.78 -11.72
CA LYS A 28 -42.32 21.00 -11.65
C LYS A 28 -42.82 20.40 -12.97
N ASP A 29 -43.13 19.11 -12.96
CA ASP A 29 -44.51 18.63 -12.77
C ASP A 29 -44.51 17.14 -12.43
N LEU A 30 -45.50 16.72 -11.63
CA LEU A 30 -45.76 15.31 -11.35
C LEU A 30 -46.15 14.65 -12.66
N ASP A 31 -45.31 13.78 -13.22
CA ASP A 31 -45.81 12.72 -14.09
C ASP A 31 -45.04 11.42 -13.83
N ARG A 32 -45.75 10.45 -13.27
CA ARG A 32 -45.28 9.09 -13.07
C ARG A 32 -45.21 8.41 -14.44
N THR A 33 -44.03 8.30 -15.02
CA THR A 33 -43.80 7.36 -16.13
C THR A 33 -42.45 6.65 -15.96
N THR A 34 -42.56 5.36 -15.62
CA THR A 34 -41.63 4.24 -15.89
C THR A 34 -40.12 4.49 -15.73
N ASP A 35 -39.59 4.12 -14.55
CA ASP A 35 -38.17 3.87 -14.28
C ASP A 35 -37.66 2.67 -15.10
N GLU A 36 -37.32 2.89 -16.37
CA GLU A 36 -36.50 1.96 -17.14
C GLU A 36 -35.02 2.35 -17.01
N ASN A 37 -34.30 1.57 -16.19
CA ASN A 37 -32.87 1.27 -16.30
C ASN A 37 -31.91 2.42 -16.68
N ILE A 38 -31.78 3.44 -15.84
CA ILE A 38 -30.61 4.33 -15.92
C ILE A 38 -29.42 3.62 -15.28
N LYS A 39 -28.65 2.86 -16.07
CA LYS A 39 -27.31 2.40 -15.67
C LYS A 39 -26.37 3.61 -15.61
N PHE A 40 -26.18 4.16 -14.42
CA PHE A 40 -25.08 5.09 -14.13
C PHE A 40 -23.76 4.31 -14.12
N ASN A 41 -23.02 4.37 -15.22
CA ASN A 41 -21.61 3.98 -15.25
C ASN A 41 -20.76 5.23 -14.97
N ASP A 42 -20.58 5.57 -13.69
CA ASP A 42 -19.63 6.61 -13.29
C ASP A 42 -18.20 6.11 -13.51
N ILE A 43 -17.56 6.60 -14.58
CA ILE A 43 -16.15 6.31 -14.86
C ILE A 43 -15.28 7.34 -14.13
N VAL A 44 -14.74 6.96 -12.98
CA VAL A 44 -13.72 7.76 -12.28
C VAL A 44 -12.38 7.57 -12.98
N LYS A 45 -11.91 8.59 -13.69
CA LYS A 45 -10.56 8.62 -14.26
C LYS A 45 -9.54 9.00 -13.18
N ILE A 46 -8.74 8.03 -12.76
CA ILE A 46 -7.58 8.25 -11.88
C ILE A 46 -6.41 8.64 -12.79
N ASN A 47 -5.75 9.78 -12.51
CA ASN A 47 -4.54 10.18 -13.23
C ASN A 47 -3.33 9.34 -12.78
N GLU A 48 -2.24 9.33 -13.55
CA GLU A 48 -1.05 8.51 -13.29
C GLU A 48 -0.47 8.75 -11.88
N LYS A 49 -0.38 10.02 -11.46
CA LYS A 49 0.08 10.39 -10.11
C LYS A 49 -0.74 9.72 -9.00
N ASN A 50 -2.07 9.76 -9.12
CA ASN A 50 -2.95 9.10 -8.16
C ASN A 50 -2.83 7.57 -8.24
N GLY A 51 -2.59 7.03 -9.44
CA GLY A 51 -2.30 5.61 -9.65
C GLY A 51 -1.04 5.17 -8.89
N ASN A 52 0.05 5.93 -9.00
CA ASN A 52 1.31 5.67 -8.32
C ASN A 52 1.17 5.75 -6.80
N ILE A 53 0.45 6.76 -6.27
CA ILE A 53 0.16 6.87 -4.83
C ILE A 53 -0.63 5.65 -4.34
N ILE A 54 -1.65 5.22 -5.09
CA ILE A 54 -2.42 4.02 -4.76
C ILE A 54 -1.53 2.77 -4.80
N ASN A 55 -0.62 2.67 -5.77
CA ASN A 55 0.31 1.55 -5.88
C ASN A 55 1.27 1.49 -4.69
N THR A 56 1.89 2.62 -4.32
CA THR A 56 2.76 2.70 -3.15
C THR A 56 2.02 2.34 -1.86
N LYS A 57 0.76 2.78 -1.71
CA LYS A 57 -0.04 2.43 -0.53
C LYS A 57 -0.29 0.92 -0.44
N LYS A 58 -0.63 0.28 -1.55
CA LYS A 58 -0.81 -1.18 -1.63
C LYS A 58 0.47 -1.92 -1.30
N ALA A 59 1.60 -1.47 -1.86
CA ALA A 59 2.90 -2.05 -1.57
C ALA A 59 3.25 -1.95 -0.08
N TRP A 60 3.02 -0.77 0.53
CA TRP A 60 3.23 -0.57 1.96
C TRP A 60 2.33 -1.44 2.85
N ASP A 61 1.06 -1.60 2.48
CA ASP A 61 0.14 -2.47 3.23
C ASP A 61 0.54 -3.94 3.11
N SER A 62 0.85 -4.41 1.90
CA SER A 62 1.36 -5.77 1.69
C SER A 62 2.66 -6.05 2.43
N PHE A 63 3.55 -5.06 2.54
CA PHE A 63 4.79 -5.17 3.30
C PHE A 63 4.54 -5.35 4.79
N LYS A 64 3.75 -4.46 5.42
CA LYS A 64 3.42 -4.57 6.85
C LYS A 64 2.72 -5.88 7.19
N ASP A 65 1.80 -6.30 6.33
CA ASP A 65 1.07 -7.54 6.49
C ASP A 65 1.99 -8.76 6.38
N THR A 66 2.98 -8.73 5.50
CA THR A 66 3.98 -9.81 5.40
C THR A 66 4.88 -9.82 6.63
N CYS A 67 5.37 -8.66 7.09
CA CYS A 67 6.16 -8.56 8.32
C CYS A 67 5.39 -9.09 9.53
N SER A 68 4.09 -8.81 9.61
CA SER A 68 3.21 -9.28 10.70
C SER A 68 3.05 -10.81 10.68
N ASP A 69 2.92 -11.43 9.51
CA ASP A 69 2.79 -12.88 9.37
C ASP A 69 4.05 -13.63 9.82
N PHE A 70 5.24 -13.07 9.55
CA PHE A 70 6.52 -13.64 9.95
C PHE A 70 6.86 -13.35 11.42
N GLY A 71 6.32 -12.27 11.98
CA GLY A 71 6.57 -11.85 13.35
C GLY A 71 8.04 -11.48 13.61
N TYR A 72 8.46 -11.65 14.86
CA TYR A 72 9.84 -11.39 15.28
C TYR A 72 10.74 -12.58 14.97
N VAL A 73 11.89 -12.30 14.37
CA VAL A 73 12.81 -13.30 13.84
C VAL A 73 14.23 -13.06 14.35
N GLY A 74 14.81 -14.08 14.97
CA GLY A 74 16.18 -14.08 15.51
C GLY A 74 16.35 -13.31 16.83
N GLU A 75 17.51 -13.52 17.47
CA GLU A 75 18.12 -12.50 18.35
C GLU A 75 18.94 -11.60 17.41
N ASN A 76 18.64 -10.30 17.36
CA ASN A 76 19.50 -9.37 16.63
C ASN A 76 20.88 -9.26 17.33
N LEU A 77 21.84 -8.63 16.66
CA LEU A 77 23.19 -8.37 17.21
C LEU A 77 23.19 -7.59 18.55
N MET A 78 22.03 -7.08 18.99
CA MET A 78 21.82 -6.31 20.21
C MET A 78 20.93 -7.04 21.24
N GLY A 79 20.68 -8.34 21.08
CA GLY A 79 19.95 -9.18 22.05
C GLY A 79 18.43 -8.97 22.11
N GLY A 80 17.82 -8.36 21.09
CA GLY A 80 16.38 -8.24 20.94
C GLY A 80 15.88 -8.86 19.63
N GLY A 81 14.68 -9.42 19.58
CA GLY A 81 14.10 -9.80 18.29
C GLY A 81 13.82 -8.59 17.42
N ALA A 82 14.06 -8.69 16.11
CA ALA A 82 13.60 -7.73 15.12
C ALA A 82 12.61 -8.42 14.17
N ASP A 83 11.64 -7.69 13.62
CA ASP A 83 10.79 -8.24 12.57
C ASP A 83 11.50 -8.17 11.21
N MET A 84 10.85 -8.73 10.17
CA MET A 84 11.42 -8.72 8.82
C MET A 84 11.62 -7.34 8.21
N SER A 85 10.97 -6.29 8.75
CA SER A 85 11.12 -4.95 8.21
C SER A 85 12.54 -4.41 8.40
N TYR A 86 13.17 -4.76 9.54
CA TYR A 86 14.55 -4.40 9.82
C TYR A 86 15.53 -5.02 8.81
N TYR A 87 15.40 -6.32 8.59
CA TYR A 87 16.27 -7.07 7.67
C TYR A 87 16.05 -6.66 6.21
N TYR A 88 14.81 -6.39 5.83
CA TYR A 88 14.50 -5.84 4.51
C TYR A 88 15.16 -4.47 4.34
N GLY A 89 15.05 -3.59 5.34
CA GLY A 89 15.72 -2.29 5.38
C GLY A 89 17.23 -2.40 5.16
N ILE A 90 17.90 -3.30 5.89
CA ILE A 90 19.34 -3.55 5.69
C ILE A 90 19.64 -4.01 4.26
N ALA A 91 18.87 -4.95 3.73
CA ALA A 91 19.10 -5.47 2.39
C ALA A 91 18.99 -4.37 1.34
N VAL A 92 17.95 -3.54 1.40
CA VAL A 92 17.76 -2.45 0.44
C VAL A 92 18.81 -1.34 0.62
N ASP A 93 19.18 -0.98 1.85
CA ASP A 93 20.26 -0.01 2.11
C ASP A 93 21.61 -0.47 1.51
N LEU A 94 21.89 -1.78 1.57
CA LEU A 94 23.10 -2.35 0.97
C LEU A 94 23.03 -2.35 -0.56
N MET A 95 21.86 -2.62 -1.14
CA MET A 95 21.64 -2.53 -2.58
C MET A 95 21.89 -1.10 -3.08
N GLU A 96 21.39 -0.08 -2.37
CA GLU A 96 21.64 1.33 -2.72
C GLU A 96 23.10 1.72 -2.63
N LYS A 97 23.82 1.26 -1.60
CA LYS A 97 25.27 1.47 -1.46
C LYS A 97 26.06 0.84 -2.61
N GLN A 98 25.49 -0.16 -3.28
CA GLN A 98 26.05 -0.79 -4.48
C GLN A 98 25.57 -0.16 -5.79
N GLY A 99 24.81 0.94 -5.73
CA GLY A 99 24.29 1.66 -6.88
C GLY A 99 23.05 1.03 -7.53
N ILE A 100 22.40 0.09 -6.86
CA ILE A 100 21.14 -0.49 -7.33
C ILE A 100 20.00 0.44 -6.91
N SER A 101 19.19 0.88 -7.87
CA SER A 101 18.01 1.71 -7.58
C SER A 101 16.97 0.92 -6.79
N VAL A 102 16.52 1.51 -5.68
CA VAL A 102 15.52 0.96 -4.77
C VAL A 102 14.26 1.83 -4.80
N PRO A 103 13.06 1.25 -5.04
CA PRO A 103 11.82 1.98 -4.89
C PRO A 103 11.51 2.19 -3.41
N TYR A 104 11.13 3.42 -3.07
CA TYR A 104 10.76 3.77 -1.71
C TYR A 104 9.25 3.77 -1.52
N PHE A 105 8.78 3.54 -0.30
CA PHE A 105 7.38 3.71 0.06
C PHE A 105 6.98 5.20 0.21
N THR A 106 7.34 6.04 -0.76
CA THR A 106 7.04 7.47 -0.79
C THR A 106 5.73 7.77 -1.52
N LEU A 107 4.93 8.69 -0.96
CA LEU A 107 3.64 9.12 -1.53
C LEU A 107 3.78 10.38 -2.40
N ASP A 108 4.95 10.58 -3.02
CA ASP A 108 5.23 11.69 -3.95
C ASP A 108 4.49 11.53 -5.30
N GLY A 109 4.09 10.30 -5.62
CA GLY A 109 3.42 9.92 -6.86
C GLY A 109 4.40 9.61 -8.00
N GLU A 110 5.68 9.42 -7.70
CA GLU A 110 6.64 8.85 -8.64
C GLU A 110 6.36 7.36 -8.86
N SER A 111 6.72 6.86 -10.05
CA SER A 111 6.51 5.46 -10.41
C SER A 111 7.45 4.58 -9.59
N ASN A 112 6.90 3.56 -8.95
CA ASN A 112 7.65 2.60 -8.15
C ASN A 112 7.22 1.18 -8.51
N ASP A 113 8.14 0.40 -9.07
CA ASP A 113 7.90 -0.97 -9.51
C ASP A 113 8.29 -1.96 -8.41
N PHE A 114 7.43 -2.13 -7.41
CA PHE A 114 7.72 -2.99 -6.24
C PHE A 114 7.75 -4.48 -6.58
N LEU A 115 6.87 -4.94 -7.47
CA LEU A 115 6.72 -6.35 -7.83
C LEU A 115 7.97 -6.96 -8.52
N PRO A 116 8.58 -6.33 -9.53
CA PRO A 116 9.85 -6.82 -10.07
C PRO A 116 11.03 -6.51 -9.14
N PHE A 117 10.92 -5.51 -8.27
CA PHE A 117 11.99 -5.16 -7.35
C PHE A 117 12.19 -6.23 -6.27
N ILE A 118 11.13 -6.85 -5.73
CA ILE A 118 11.28 -7.89 -4.71
C ILE A 118 12.06 -9.12 -5.22
N ASP A 119 11.97 -9.45 -6.51
CA ASP A 119 12.83 -10.48 -7.12
C ASP A 119 14.31 -10.10 -7.05
N LYS A 120 14.65 -8.83 -7.30
CA LYS A 120 16.01 -8.31 -7.17
C LYS A 120 16.52 -8.38 -5.74
N VAL A 121 15.67 -8.07 -4.76
CA VAL A 121 16.01 -8.20 -3.33
C VAL A 121 16.28 -9.66 -2.99
N LYS A 122 15.45 -10.59 -3.48
CA LYS A 122 15.64 -12.03 -3.26
C LYS A 122 16.96 -12.53 -3.86
N ASP A 123 17.27 -12.14 -5.08
CA ASP A 123 18.53 -12.54 -5.74
C ASP A 123 19.75 -11.91 -5.08
N PHE A 124 19.66 -10.64 -4.67
CA PHE A 124 20.67 -9.98 -3.87
C PHE A 124 20.93 -10.73 -2.55
N ALA A 125 19.88 -11.13 -1.84
CA ALA A 125 20.00 -11.89 -0.59
C ALA A 125 20.67 -13.26 -0.80
N LYS A 126 20.42 -13.94 -1.93
CA LYS A 126 21.13 -15.18 -2.28
C LYS A 126 22.63 -14.96 -2.45
N GLU A 127 23.03 -13.92 -3.19
CA GLU A 127 24.45 -13.58 -3.38
C GLU A 127 25.12 -13.13 -2.07
N LEU A 128 24.40 -12.35 -1.26
CA LEU A 128 24.87 -11.95 0.05
C LEU A 128 25.09 -13.15 0.96
N ASN A 129 24.20 -14.14 0.95
CA ASN A 129 24.36 -15.35 1.75
C ASN A 129 25.54 -16.24 1.29
N LYS A 130 25.96 -16.17 0.03
CA LYS A 130 27.18 -16.86 -0.44
C LYS A 130 28.45 -16.21 0.11
N THR A 131 28.46 -14.89 0.21
CA THR A 131 29.63 -14.11 0.62
C THR A 131 29.70 -13.86 2.12
N ASN A 132 28.55 -13.81 2.79
CA ASN A 132 28.40 -13.59 4.22
C ASN A 132 27.24 -14.45 4.77
N PRO A 133 27.46 -15.77 4.95
CA PRO A 133 26.43 -16.68 5.42
C PRO A 133 25.84 -16.27 6.76
N GLY A 134 24.52 -16.31 6.89
CA GLY A 134 23.81 -15.97 8.13
C GLY A 134 23.69 -14.47 8.42
N PHE A 135 24.10 -13.59 7.48
CA PHE A 135 23.90 -12.15 7.62
C PHE A 135 22.43 -11.75 7.65
N LEU A 136 21.59 -12.42 6.85
CA LEU A 136 20.12 -12.32 6.90
C LEU A 136 19.53 -13.55 7.59
N PRO A 137 18.36 -13.43 8.25
CA PRO A 137 17.67 -14.57 8.83
C PRO A 137 17.40 -15.67 7.80
N SER A 138 17.43 -16.93 8.22
CA SER A 138 17.23 -18.09 7.34
C SER A 138 15.94 -18.03 6.53
N GLN A 139 14.87 -17.49 7.12
CA GLN A 139 13.55 -17.35 6.50
C GLN A 139 13.39 -16.07 5.64
N PHE A 140 14.46 -15.29 5.40
CA PHE A 140 14.39 -14.06 4.62
C PHE A 140 14.01 -14.30 3.15
N LEU A 141 14.45 -15.42 2.57
CA LEU A 141 14.09 -15.79 1.20
C LEU A 141 12.60 -16.13 1.09
N ASP A 142 12.05 -16.81 2.10
CA ASP A 142 10.62 -17.11 2.20
C ASP A 142 9.81 -15.83 2.41
N PHE A 143 10.34 -14.87 3.18
CA PHE A 143 9.75 -13.54 3.33
C PHE A 143 9.64 -12.81 1.99
N CYS A 144 10.67 -12.89 1.14
CA CYS A 144 10.63 -12.26 -0.19
C CYS A 144 9.54 -12.89 -1.08
N ASP A 145 9.36 -14.21 -1.02
CA ASP A 145 8.30 -14.91 -1.77
C ASP A 145 6.91 -14.54 -1.26
N ALA A 146 6.72 -14.54 0.07
CA ALA A 146 5.46 -14.14 0.68
C ALA A 146 5.11 -12.67 0.39
N PHE A 147 6.10 -11.77 0.43
CA PHE A 147 5.89 -10.37 0.10
C PHE A 147 5.48 -10.20 -1.37
N LYS A 148 6.11 -10.93 -2.30
CA LYS A 148 5.73 -10.95 -3.72
C LYS A 148 4.30 -11.43 -3.93
N GLU A 149 3.90 -12.49 -3.20
CA GLU A 149 2.53 -12.99 -3.24
C GLU A 149 1.54 -11.93 -2.73
N LYS A 150 1.82 -11.30 -1.58
CA LYS A 150 0.96 -10.24 -1.03
C LYS A 150 0.88 -9.02 -1.93
N LEU A 151 1.98 -8.59 -2.56
CA LEU A 151 1.95 -7.51 -3.56
C LEU A 151 0.94 -7.81 -4.67
N THR A 152 0.93 -9.06 -5.15
CA THR A 152 -0.03 -9.52 -6.16
C THR A 152 -1.46 -9.53 -5.63
N GLN A 153 -1.68 -10.07 -4.42
CA GLN A 153 -3.01 -10.12 -3.78
C GLN A 153 -3.61 -8.73 -3.55
N TYR A 154 -2.78 -7.75 -3.17
CA TYR A 154 -3.17 -6.35 -3.00
C TYR A 154 -3.37 -5.60 -4.34
N GLY A 155 -3.07 -6.25 -5.46
CA GLY A 155 -3.16 -5.68 -6.80
C GLY A 155 -2.19 -4.51 -6.99
N CYS A 156 -0.99 -4.62 -6.42
CA CYS A 156 0.16 -3.79 -6.77
C CYS A 156 0.59 -4.16 -8.19
N LYS A 157 0.91 -3.15 -9.01
CA LYS A 157 1.28 -3.28 -10.41
C LYS A 157 2.66 -2.72 -10.65
#